data_AF-A0AAW6LTM7-F1
#
_entry.id   AF-A0AAW6LTM7-F1
#
_cell.length_a   1.000
_cell.length_b   1.000
_cell.length_c   1.000
_cell.angle_alpha   90.00
_cell.angle_beta   90.00
_cell.angle_gamma   90.00
#
_symmetry.space_group_name_H-M   'P 1'
#
loop_
_entity.id
_entity.type
_entity.pdbx_description
1 polymer ?
#
loop_
_entity_poly.entity_id
_entity_poly.type
_entity_poly.pdbx_seq_one_letter_code
_entity_poly.pdbx_strand_id
1 'polypeptide(L)'
;MPELERFQSGKDLARMDRPLVEAVVRMNVATLRRLAFWAAVQAYEHAGLADRDWVRPALNAMHVGQQLPEPFGNRTAAFEHLHEEEFGAGTENVELEVKIEIVDHSPQPESNPFDHGNIHVPSYALNAIFDAIESDPLTAAVNALGTAAVTFGKDIRMLFARARVEFDLED
;
A
#
# COMPACT_ATOMS: atom_id res chain seq x y z
N MET A 1 6.66 1.48 20.70
CA MET A 1 7.48 2.29 19.78
C MET A 1 6.74 3.60 19.60
N PRO A 2 7.08 4.63 20.40
CA PRO A 2 6.32 5.88 20.47
C PRO A 2 6.23 6.61 19.12
N GLU A 3 7.19 6.39 18.21
CA GLU A 3 7.18 6.98 16.87
C GLU A 3 6.03 6.46 16.00
N LEU A 4 5.57 5.23 16.26
CA LEU A 4 4.59 4.50 15.45
C LEU A 4 3.20 4.44 16.08
N GLU A 5 3.07 4.86 17.34
CA GLU A 5 1.78 4.89 18.05
C GLU A 5 0.75 5.83 17.40
N ARG A 6 1.24 6.72 16.52
CA ARG A 6 0.49 7.68 15.72
C ARG A 6 -0.22 7.06 14.52
N PHE A 7 0.17 5.85 14.10
CA PHE A 7 -0.29 5.21 12.88
C PHE A 7 -0.90 3.83 13.17
N GLN A 8 -2.13 3.60 12.71
CA GLN A 8 -2.76 2.28 12.81
C GLN A 8 -1.92 1.23 12.05
N SER A 9 -1.48 1.56 10.83
CA SER A 9 -0.58 0.73 10.02
C SER A 9 0.73 0.37 10.74
N GLY A 10 1.32 1.30 11.49
CA GLY A 10 2.55 1.05 12.25
C GLY A 10 2.36 0.02 13.38
N LYS A 11 1.19 0.03 14.04
CA LYS A 11 0.84 -0.95 15.08
C LYS A 11 0.60 -2.33 14.48
N ASP A 12 -0.13 -2.38 13.37
CA ASP A 12 -0.46 -3.64 12.69
C ASP A 12 0.78 -4.28 12.05
N LEU A 13 1.67 -3.47 11.46
CA LEU A 13 2.97 -3.95 10.97
C LEU A 13 3.81 -4.52 12.12
N ALA A 14 3.90 -3.82 13.25
CA ALA A 14 4.69 -4.27 14.41
C ALA A 14 4.10 -5.53 15.08
N ARG A 15 2.78 -5.74 14.96
CA ARG A 15 2.12 -6.98 15.39
C ARG A 15 2.53 -8.17 14.52
N MET A 16 2.69 -7.95 13.21
CA MET A 16 3.06 -9.01 12.26
C MET A 16 4.56 -9.30 12.23
N ASP A 17 5.38 -8.25 12.35
CA ASP A 17 6.83 -8.31 12.20
C ASP A 17 7.51 -7.13 12.92
N ARG A 18 7.68 -7.27 14.24
CA ARG A 18 8.34 -6.26 15.06
C ARG A 18 9.79 -5.98 14.65
N PRO A 19 10.66 -6.98 14.41
CA PRO A 19 12.05 -6.73 14.01
C PRO A 19 12.15 -5.88 12.73
N LEU A 20 11.32 -6.18 11.72
CA LEU A 20 11.27 -5.40 10.49
C LEU A 20 10.94 -3.93 10.77
N VAL A 21 9.90 -3.68 11.56
CA VAL A 21 9.46 -2.32 11.88
C VAL A 21 10.49 -1.55 12.71
N GLU A 22 11.16 -2.22 13.65
CA GLU A 22 12.27 -1.62 14.39
C GLU A 22 13.45 -1.26 13.49
N ALA A 23 13.73 -2.08 12.46
CA ALA A 23 14.74 -1.75 11.47
C ALA A 23 14.34 -0.53 10.63
N VAL A 24 13.06 -0.42 10.23
CA VAL A 24 12.53 0.74 9.51
C VAL A 24 12.71 2.02 10.31
N VAL A 25 12.38 2.03 11.61
CA VAL A 25 12.54 3.23 12.46
C VAL A 25 13.99 3.68 12.58
N ARG A 26 14.97 2.77 12.43
CA ARG A 26 16.40 3.08 12.46
C ARG A 26 16.97 3.54 11.11
N MET A 27 16.20 3.45 10.03
CA MET A 27 16.64 3.87 8.70
C MET A 27 16.87 5.38 8.64
N ASN A 28 17.88 5.79 7.87
CA ASN A 28 18.06 7.21 7.56
C ASN A 28 16.99 7.69 6.56
N VAL A 29 16.86 9.02 6.42
CA VAL A 29 15.86 9.65 5.55
C VAL A 29 15.90 9.16 4.10
N ALA A 30 17.09 8.98 3.51
CA ALA A 30 17.21 8.53 2.12
C ALA A 30 16.73 7.09 1.95
N THR A 31 17.05 6.20 2.90
CA THR A 31 16.58 4.82 2.91
C THR A 31 15.06 4.74 3.13
N LEU A 32 14.50 5.56 4.03
CA LEU A 32 13.04 5.65 4.24
C LEU A 32 12.31 6.05 2.95
N ARG A 33 12.83 7.04 2.21
CA ARG A 33 12.27 7.45 0.92
C ARG A 33 12.34 6.33 -0.13
N ARG A 34 13.45 5.61 -0.18
CA ARG A 34 13.60 4.44 -1.06
C ARG A 34 12.63 3.32 -0.68
N LEU A 35 12.43 3.06 0.62
CA LEU A 35 11.45 2.08 1.11
C LEU A 35 10.02 2.46 0.74
N ALA A 36 9.65 3.72 0.91
CA ALA A 36 8.33 4.22 0.53
C ALA A 36 8.06 4.02 -0.97
N PHE A 37 9.03 4.42 -1.81
CA PHE A 37 8.98 4.21 -3.25
C PHE A 37 8.87 2.72 -3.62
N TRP A 38 9.74 1.89 -3.06
CA TRP A 38 9.76 0.46 -3.31
C TRP A 38 8.45 -0.22 -2.91
N ALA A 39 7.89 0.14 -1.75
CA ALA A 39 6.63 -0.42 -1.26
C ALA A 39 5.46 -0.07 -2.19
N ALA A 40 5.41 1.17 -2.69
CA ALA A 40 4.45 1.56 -3.70
C ALA A 40 4.61 0.71 -4.97
N VAL A 41 5.83 0.56 -5.52
CA VAL A 41 6.06 -0.30 -6.69
C VAL A 41 5.58 -1.73 -6.44
N GLN A 42 5.89 -2.33 -5.28
CA GLN A 42 5.42 -3.68 -4.94
C GLN A 42 3.89 -3.79 -4.88
N ALA A 43 3.20 -2.79 -4.34
CA ALA A 43 1.74 -2.77 -4.31
C ALA A 43 1.16 -2.75 -5.75
N TYR A 44 1.70 -1.89 -6.61
CA TYR A 44 1.25 -1.77 -8.00
C TYR A 44 1.58 -3.01 -8.83
N GLU A 45 2.75 -3.63 -8.62
CA GLU A 45 3.12 -4.90 -9.27
C GLU A 45 2.19 -6.03 -8.84
N HIS A 46 1.94 -6.18 -7.54
CA HIS A 46 1.06 -7.22 -7.02
C HIS A 46 -0.39 -7.05 -7.50
N ALA A 47 -0.85 -5.80 -7.62
CA ALA A 47 -2.18 -5.47 -8.13
C ALA A 47 -2.30 -5.53 -9.66
N GLY A 48 -1.22 -5.80 -10.41
CA GLY A 48 -1.23 -5.80 -11.87
C GLY A 48 -1.43 -4.41 -12.50
N LEU A 49 -1.09 -3.35 -11.77
CA LEU A 49 -1.22 -1.95 -12.21
C LEU A 49 0.07 -1.37 -12.79
N ALA A 50 1.24 -1.86 -12.35
CA ALA A 50 2.53 -1.24 -12.62
C ALA A 50 2.83 -0.99 -14.12
N ASP A 51 2.32 -1.86 -14.99
CA ASP A 51 2.58 -1.81 -16.42
C ASP A 51 1.61 -0.91 -17.22
N ARG A 52 0.54 -0.40 -16.61
CA ARG A 52 -0.44 0.45 -17.29
C ARG A 52 0.19 1.77 -17.74
N ASP A 53 -0.19 2.23 -18.94
CA ASP A 53 0.44 3.39 -19.59
C ASP A 53 0.28 4.71 -18.82
N TRP A 54 -0.76 4.84 -17.99
CA TRP A 54 -0.98 6.00 -17.12
C TRP A 54 -0.33 5.87 -15.74
N VAL A 55 -0.04 4.63 -15.29
CA VAL A 55 0.61 4.34 -14.00
C VAL A 55 2.13 4.43 -14.12
N ARG A 56 2.70 3.83 -15.15
CA ARG A 56 4.16 3.76 -15.35
C ARG A 56 4.82 5.15 -15.32
N PRO A 57 4.27 6.20 -15.96
CA PRO A 57 4.81 7.55 -15.87
C PRO A 57 4.75 8.11 -14.45
N ALA A 58 3.73 7.78 -13.66
CA ALA A 58 3.58 8.26 -12.29
C ALA A 58 4.59 7.62 -11.34
N LEU A 59 4.80 6.30 -11.45
CA LEU A 59 5.87 5.62 -10.70
C LEU A 59 7.25 6.19 -11.08
N ASN A 60 7.49 6.48 -12.36
CA ASN A 60 8.74 7.11 -12.78
C ASN A 60 8.90 8.54 -12.22
N ALA A 61 7.85 9.37 -12.28
CA ALA A 61 7.85 10.72 -11.72
C ALA A 61 8.13 10.71 -10.22
N MET A 62 7.51 9.78 -9.48
CA MET A 62 7.78 9.58 -8.05
C MET A 62 9.24 9.20 -7.79
N HIS A 63 9.81 8.29 -8.59
CA HIS A 63 11.20 7.85 -8.45
C HIS A 63 12.21 9.00 -8.54
N VAL A 64 11.97 9.92 -9.48
CA VAL A 64 12.85 11.08 -9.72
C VAL A 64 12.46 12.33 -8.92
N GLY A 65 11.44 12.24 -8.05
CA GLY A 65 10.96 13.35 -7.22
C GLY A 65 10.29 14.48 -8.00
N GLN A 66 9.67 14.17 -9.14
CA GLN A 66 8.89 15.13 -9.92
C GLN A 66 7.43 15.15 -9.48
N GLN A 67 6.71 16.19 -9.90
CA GLN A 67 5.25 16.25 -9.74
C GLN A 67 4.60 15.07 -10.46
N LEU A 68 3.64 14.41 -9.79
CA LEU A 68 2.92 13.30 -10.39
C LEU A 68 2.08 13.79 -11.59
N PRO A 69 2.08 13.05 -12.72
CA PRO A 69 1.25 13.36 -13.87
C PRO A 69 -0.23 13.08 -13.57
N GLU A 70 -1.13 13.62 -14.38
CA GLU A 70 -2.53 13.18 -14.37
C GLU A 70 -2.63 11.67 -14.62
N PRO A 71 -3.57 10.95 -13.96
CA PRO A 71 -4.60 11.46 -13.05
C PRO A 71 -4.12 11.60 -11.57
N PHE A 72 -2.84 11.34 -11.29
CA PHE A 72 -2.31 11.32 -9.92
C PHE A 72 -2.07 12.69 -9.29
N GLY A 73 -2.34 13.77 -10.00
CA GLY A 73 -2.42 15.12 -9.41
C GLY A 73 -3.53 15.23 -8.36
N ASN A 74 -4.53 14.34 -8.41
CA ASN A 74 -5.64 14.27 -7.47
C ASN A 74 -5.99 12.80 -7.15
N ARG A 75 -6.06 12.46 -5.86
CA ARG A 75 -6.45 11.12 -5.42
C ARG A 75 -7.79 10.68 -6.00
N THR A 76 -8.82 11.52 -5.93
CA THR A 76 -10.14 11.19 -6.47
C THR A 76 -10.07 10.88 -7.97
N ALA A 77 -9.35 11.70 -8.74
CA ALA A 77 -9.22 11.51 -10.19
C ALA A 77 -8.53 10.19 -10.55
N ALA A 78 -7.49 9.79 -9.79
CA ALA A 78 -6.82 8.50 -10.01
C ALA A 78 -7.76 7.30 -9.77
N PHE A 79 -8.63 7.38 -8.76
CA PHE A 79 -9.63 6.34 -8.48
C PHE A 79 -10.74 6.31 -9.52
N GLU A 80 -11.24 7.48 -9.96
CA GLU A 80 -12.23 7.58 -11.03
C GLU A 80 -11.68 7.01 -12.33
N HIS A 81 -10.43 7.33 -12.69
CA HIS A 81 -9.80 6.81 -13.89
C HIS A 81 -9.63 5.28 -13.87
N LEU A 82 -9.20 4.71 -12.75
CA LEU A 82 -9.14 3.25 -12.58
C LEU A 82 -10.53 2.61 -12.71
N HIS A 83 -11.53 3.22 -12.07
CA HIS A 83 -12.90 2.73 -12.12
C HIS A 83 -13.46 2.73 -13.55
N GLU A 84 -13.26 3.82 -14.30
CA GLU A 84 -13.66 3.93 -15.70
C GLU A 84 -12.95 2.89 -16.58
N GLU A 85 -11.66 2.63 -16.36
CA GLU A 85 -10.90 1.64 -17.14
C GLU A 85 -11.38 0.20 -16.89
N GLU A 86 -11.70 -0.15 -15.64
CA GLU A 86 -12.04 -1.54 -15.26
C GLU A 86 -13.53 -1.87 -15.35
N PHE A 87 -14.40 -0.89 -15.10
CA PHE A 87 -15.85 -1.08 -15.05
C PHE A 87 -16.61 -0.31 -16.15
N GLY A 88 -15.94 0.59 -16.88
CA GLY A 88 -16.51 1.39 -17.95
C GLY A 88 -17.12 2.71 -17.47
N ALA A 89 -17.32 3.65 -18.41
CA ALA A 89 -17.99 4.92 -18.15
C ALA A 89 -19.49 4.69 -17.92
N GLY A 90 -19.95 4.86 -16.67
CA GLY A 90 -21.37 4.83 -16.32
C GLY A 90 -21.95 3.45 -16.07
N THR A 91 -21.41 2.71 -15.10
CA THR A 91 -22.19 1.62 -14.51
C THR A 91 -23.44 2.23 -13.86
N GLU A 92 -24.59 2.03 -14.50
CA GLU A 92 -25.87 1.96 -13.80
C GLU A 92 -25.63 1.18 -12.51
N ASN A 93 -26.15 1.67 -11.38
CA ASN A 93 -26.03 1.02 -10.09
C ASN A 93 -26.42 -0.46 -10.24
N VAL A 94 -25.44 -1.33 -10.46
CA VAL A 94 -25.68 -2.76 -10.41
C VAL A 94 -25.94 -3.00 -8.94
N GLU A 95 -27.19 -3.26 -8.59
CA GLU A 95 -27.55 -3.88 -7.31
C GLU A 95 -26.83 -5.23 -7.28
N LEU A 96 -25.55 -5.20 -6.91
CA LEU A 96 -24.84 -6.36 -6.44
C LEU A 96 -25.61 -6.79 -5.20
N GLU A 97 -26.28 -7.93 -5.30
CA GLU A 97 -26.83 -8.61 -4.16
C GLU A 97 -25.64 -9.08 -3.29
N VAL A 98 -25.12 -8.14 -2.50
CA VAL A 98 -24.05 -8.41 -1.55
C VAL A 98 -24.69 -9.24 -0.46
N LYS A 99 -24.45 -10.55 -0.50
CA LYS A 99 -24.73 -11.42 0.63
C LYS A 99 -23.77 -11.02 1.76
N ILE A 100 -24.20 -10.07 2.60
CA ILE A 100 -23.47 -9.66 3.78
C ILE A 100 -23.56 -10.80 4.78
N GLU A 101 -22.61 -11.72 4.71
CA GLU A 101 -22.36 -12.63 5.83
C GLU A 101 -21.67 -11.80 6.90
N ILE A 102 -22.37 -11.56 8.01
CA ILE A 102 -21.78 -10.99 9.21
C ILE A 102 -20.87 -12.06 9.78
N VAL A 103 -19.63 -12.08 9.32
CA VAL A 103 -18.58 -12.91 9.89
C VAL A 103 -18.14 -12.24 11.19
N ASP A 104 -18.07 -13.01 12.26
CA ASP A 104 -17.53 -12.52 13.54
C ASP A 104 -16.05 -12.17 13.36
N HIS A 105 -15.80 -10.89 13.08
CA HIS A 105 -14.47 -10.31 12.98
C HIS A 105 -13.90 -9.88 14.34
N SER A 106 -14.39 -10.45 15.45
CA SER A 106 -13.68 -10.33 16.73
C SER A 106 -12.20 -10.63 16.46
N PRO A 107 -11.28 -9.67 16.72
CA PRO A 107 -9.90 -9.81 16.30
C PRO A 107 -9.32 -11.06 16.98
N GLN A 108 -9.18 -12.12 16.20
CA GLN A 108 -8.50 -13.32 16.65
C GLN A 108 -7.04 -12.88 16.90
N PRO A 109 -6.43 -13.22 18.04
CA PRO A 109 -5.04 -12.86 18.32
C PRO A 109 -4.07 -13.31 17.21
N GLU A 110 -4.45 -14.38 16.51
CA GLU A 110 -3.74 -15.01 15.38
C GLU A 110 -4.01 -14.36 14.01
N SER A 111 -5.04 -13.51 13.88
CA SER A 111 -5.48 -13.00 12.57
C SER A 111 -4.50 -11.99 11.99
N ASN A 112 -4.22 -12.15 10.69
CA ASN A 112 -3.46 -11.18 9.90
C ASN A 112 -4.29 -9.89 9.77
N PRO A 113 -3.87 -8.75 10.39
CA PRO A 113 -4.65 -7.51 10.36
C PRO A 113 -4.73 -6.88 8.96
N PHE A 114 -3.93 -7.36 8.01
CA PHE A 114 -3.92 -6.88 6.63
C PHE A 114 -4.79 -7.74 5.70
N ASP A 115 -5.30 -8.88 6.17
CA ASP A 115 -6.24 -9.70 5.40
C ASP A 115 -7.66 -9.16 5.58
N HIS A 116 -8.04 -8.22 4.71
CA HIS A 116 -9.37 -7.63 4.68
C HIS A 116 -10.40 -8.49 3.91
N GLY A 117 -10.05 -9.73 3.54
CA GLY A 117 -10.93 -10.60 2.76
C GLY A 117 -11.15 -10.10 1.33
N ASN A 118 -12.40 -10.08 0.88
CA ASN A 118 -12.74 -9.72 -0.50
C ASN A 118 -12.70 -8.19 -0.70
N ILE A 119 -11.51 -7.68 -0.98
CA ILE A 119 -11.28 -6.28 -1.37
C ILE A 119 -10.97 -6.18 -2.87
N HIS A 120 -11.23 -5.00 -3.44
CA HIS A 120 -10.78 -4.66 -4.78
C HIS A 120 -9.31 -4.21 -4.74
N VAL A 121 -8.39 -5.16 -4.98
CA VAL A 121 -6.94 -4.99 -4.81
C VAL A 121 -6.35 -3.81 -5.62
N PRO A 122 -6.71 -3.59 -6.91
CA PRO A 122 -6.26 -2.43 -7.67
C PRO A 122 -6.58 -1.08 -7.02
N SER A 123 -7.82 -0.90 -6.54
CA SER A 123 -8.20 0.35 -5.86
C SER A 123 -7.42 0.58 -4.57
N TYR A 124 -7.09 -0.48 -3.82
CA TYR A 124 -6.26 -0.33 -2.62
C TYR A 124 -4.83 0.07 -2.97
N ALA A 125 -4.22 -0.56 -3.97
CA ALA A 125 -2.86 -0.27 -4.41
C ALA A 125 -2.66 1.19 -4.84
N LEU A 126 -3.70 1.86 -5.36
CA LEU A 126 -3.64 3.28 -5.71
C LEU A 126 -3.21 4.18 -4.55
N ASN A 127 -3.60 3.86 -3.31
CA ASN A 127 -3.21 4.68 -2.16
C ASN A 127 -1.69 4.74 -1.98
N ALA A 128 -0.96 3.70 -2.39
CA ALA A 128 0.45 3.54 -2.05
C ALA A 128 1.33 4.65 -2.63
N ILE A 129 0.99 5.19 -3.81
CA ILE A 129 1.74 6.30 -4.40
C ILE A 129 1.54 7.60 -3.61
N PHE A 130 0.32 7.84 -3.11
CA PHE A 130 0.00 9.02 -2.30
C PHE A 130 0.65 8.93 -0.92
N ASP A 131 0.67 7.74 -0.33
CA ASP A 131 1.37 7.49 0.91
C ASP A 131 2.89 7.69 0.74
N ALA A 132 3.46 7.21 -0.37
CA ALA A 132 4.91 7.29 -0.60
C ALA A 132 5.45 8.71 -0.82
N ILE A 133 4.62 9.64 -1.28
CA ILE A 133 5.00 11.06 -1.49
C ILE A 133 4.78 11.94 -0.25
N GLU A 134 4.33 11.38 0.88
CA GLU A 134 4.11 12.13 2.12
C GLU A 134 5.35 12.93 2.55
N SER A 135 5.16 14.13 3.12
CA SER A 135 6.29 15.03 3.41
C SER A 135 7.23 14.50 4.49
N ASP A 136 6.71 13.74 5.45
CA ASP A 136 7.52 13.09 6.48
C ASP A 136 8.02 11.71 5.99
N PRO A 137 9.34 11.47 5.92
CA PRO A 137 9.87 10.23 5.35
C PRO A 137 9.47 8.95 6.09
N LEU A 138 9.35 9.01 7.42
CA LEU A 138 8.94 7.84 8.20
C LEU A 138 7.45 7.54 7.98
N THR A 139 6.61 8.58 7.99
CA THR A 139 5.18 8.47 7.64
C THR A 139 5.01 7.87 6.25
N ALA A 140 5.77 8.37 5.27
CA ALA A 140 5.72 7.87 3.90
C ALA A 140 6.05 6.38 3.82
N ALA A 141 7.14 5.96 4.47
CA ALA A 141 7.57 4.56 4.46
C ALA A 141 6.56 3.64 5.16
N VAL A 142 6.08 4.02 6.35
CA VAL A 142 5.17 3.20 7.15
C VAL A 142 3.80 3.08 6.48
N ASN A 143 3.26 4.18 5.94
CA ASN A 143 1.96 4.16 5.26
C ASN A 143 2.05 3.41 3.94
N ALA A 144 3.07 3.66 3.10
CA ALA A 144 3.23 2.93 1.84
C ALA A 144 3.44 1.43 2.06
N LEU A 145 4.24 1.04 3.06
CA LEU A 145 4.42 -0.37 3.43
C LEU A 145 3.14 -0.98 4.00
N GLY A 146 2.37 -0.24 4.80
CA GLY A 146 1.07 -0.67 5.31
C GLY A 146 0.04 -0.87 4.20
N THR A 147 -0.02 0.05 3.24
CA THR A 147 -0.89 -0.08 2.06
C THR A 147 -0.47 -1.28 1.21
N ALA A 148 0.83 -1.46 0.94
CA ALA A 148 1.33 -2.65 0.26
C ALA A 148 0.99 -3.93 1.04
N ALA A 149 1.06 -3.91 2.37
CA ALA A 149 0.68 -5.05 3.20
C ALA A 149 -0.81 -5.40 3.06
N VAL A 150 -1.72 -4.42 3.03
CA VAL A 150 -3.14 -4.65 2.72
C VAL A 150 -3.32 -5.18 1.29
N THR A 151 -2.60 -4.63 0.31
CA THR A 151 -2.66 -5.08 -1.09
C THR A 151 -2.23 -6.55 -1.23
N PHE A 152 -1.21 -7.00 -0.49
CA PHE A 152 -0.78 -8.40 -0.46
C PHE A 152 -1.71 -9.29 0.38
N GLY A 153 -2.39 -8.73 1.38
CA GLY A 153 -3.31 -9.46 2.26
C GLY A 153 -2.69 -10.72 2.85
N LYS A 154 -3.23 -11.90 2.50
CA LYS A 154 -2.72 -13.21 2.91
C LYS A 154 -1.26 -13.47 2.53
N ASP A 155 -0.75 -12.83 1.48
CA ASP A 155 0.60 -13.01 0.95
C ASP A 155 1.62 -12.03 1.56
N ILE A 156 1.26 -11.31 2.64
CA ILE A 156 2.11 -10.32 3.32
C ILE A 156 3.51 -10.83 3.69
N ARG A 157 3.66 -12.12 4.01
CA ARG A 157 4.97 -12.72 4.32
C ARG A 157 5.93 -12.62 3.13
N MET A 158 5.43 -12.69 1.90
CA MET A 158 6.22 -12.49 0.69
C MET A 158 6.73 -11.04 0.59
N LEU A 159 5.87 -10.05 0.87
CA LEU A 159 6.27 -8.64 0.88
C LEU A 159 7.39 -8.40 1.91
N PHE A 160 7.25 -8.90 3.13
CA PHE A 160 8.24 -8.72 4.19
C PHE A 160 9.57 -9.40 3.88
N ALA A 161 9.53 -10.62 3.32
CA ALA A 161 10.74 -11.31 2.88
C ALA A 161 11.47 -10.51 1.78
N ARG A 162 10.74 -9.98 0.80
CA ARG A 162 11.32 -9.13 -0.25
C ARG A 162 11.89 -7.83 0.32
N ALA A 163 11.22 -7.21 1.30
CA ALA A 163 11.72 -6.00 1.96
C ALA A 163 13.05 -6.26 2.68
N ARG A 164 13.18 -7.40 3.39
CA ARG A 164 14.44 -7.78 4.03
C ARG A 164 15.59 -7.92 3.04
N VAL A 165 15.34 -8.61 1.93
CA VAL A 165 16.35 -8.80 0.87
C VAL A 165 16.74 -7.46 0.21
N GLU A 166 15.75 -6.62 -0.14
CA GLU A 166 16.00 -5.36 -0.85
C GLU A 166 16.79 -4.34 0.00
N PHE A 167 16.55 -4.33 1.31
CA PHE A 167 17.11 -3.35 2.24
C PHE A 167 18.19 -3.91 3.16
N ASP A 168 18.63 -5.15 2.92
CA ASP A 168 19.65 -5.85 3.71
C ASP A 168 19.32 -5.84 5.22
N LEU A 169 18.07 -6.18 5.55
CA LEU A 169 17.58 -6.21 6.93
C LEU A 169 17.74 -7.63 7.46
N GLU A 170 18.51 -7.77 8.54
CA GLU A 170 18.68 -9.03 9.25
C GLU A 170 17.32 -9.56 9.80
N ASP A 171 17.21 -10.87 9.95
CA ASP A 171 16.02 -11.57 10.47
C ASP A 171 15.78 -11.35 11.98
#